data_AF-A0A2A3MVH7-F1
#
_entry.id   AF-A0A2A3MVH7-F1
#
_cell.length_a   1.000
_cell.length_b   1.000
_cell.length_c   1.000
_cell.angle_alpha   90.00
_cell.angle_beta   90.00
_cell.angle_gamma   90.00
#
_symmetry.space_group_name_H-M   'P 1'
#
loop_
_entity.id
_entity.type
_entity.pdbx_description
1 polymer ?
#
loop_
_entity_poly.entity_id
_entity_poly.type
_entity_poly.pdbx_seq_one_letter_code
_entity_poly.pdbx_strand_id
1 'polypeptide(L)' 'MPGNENGRDRAAAQGEEMPRRGPMGDVIPSDDDPDPRTRGGKPQEEVEDRPNVGTVTPEDYPARDRADSRPD' A
#
# COMPACT_ATOMS: atom_id res chain seq x y z
N MET A 1 10.45 -3.89 -47.59
CA MET A 1 9.83 -3.89 -46.25
C MET A 1 9.99 -2.51 -45.61
N PRO A 2 9.08 -1.56 -45.80
CA PRO A 2 8.89 -0.43 -44.89
C PRO A 2 7.72 -0.77 -43.93
N GLY A 3 7.55 -0.27 -42.72
CA GLY A 3 8.26 0.64 -41.83
C GLY A 3 7.40 0.63 -40.55
N ASN A 4 8.02 0.57 -39.37
CA ASN A 4 7.33 0.49 -38.08
C ASN A 4 6.82 1.88 -37.64
N GLU A 5 5.62 2.19 -38.06
CA GLU A 5 4.84 3.36 -37.61
C GLU A 5 4.39 3.17 -36.16
N ASN A 6 5.18 3.74 -35.25
CA ASN A 6 4.78 4.01 -33.87
C ASN A 6 3.61 5.01 -33.87
N GLY A 7 2.39 4.51 -34.11
CA GLY A 7 1.14 5.23 -33.92
C GLY A 7 0.84 5.40 -32.44
N ARG A 8 1.57 6.32 -31.78
CA ARG A 8 1.21 6.83 -30.45
C ARG A 8 0.12 7.90 -30.59
N ASP A 9 -1.00 7.53 -31.20
CA ASP A 9 -2.16 8.41 -31.30
C ASP A 9 -3.13 8.12 -30.17
N ARG A 10 -2.96 8.91 -29.11
CA ARG A 10 -4.00 9.53 -28.28
C ARG A 10 -5.37 8.84 -28.33
N ALA A 11 -5.55 7.83 -27.48
CA ALA A 11 -6.85 7.50 -26.90
C ALA A 11 -6.97 8.09 -25.48
N ALA A 12 -6.47 9.31 -25.29
CA ALA A 12 -6.87 10.17 -24.18
C ALA A 12 -8.20 10.83 -24.56
N ALA A 13 -9.28 10.03 -24.58
CA ALA A 13 -10.67 10.49 -24.73
C ALA A 13 -11.63 9.30 -24.68
N GLN A 14 -11.64 8.53 -23.58
CA GLN A 14 -12.72 7.57 -23.31
C GLN A 14 -13.10 7.64 -21.83
N GLY A 15 -13.78 8.74 -21.49
CA GLY A 15 -14.67 8.88 -20.34
C GLY A 15 -13.97 9.06 -19.00
N GLU A 16 -13.90 10.31 -18.54
CA GLU A 16 -13.83 10.69 -17.12
C GLU A 16 -14.99 10.12 -16.24
N GLU A 17 -15.73 9.11 -16.71
CA GLU A 17 -16.91 8.54 -16.06
C GLU A 17 -16.82 7.01 -15.84
N MET A 18 -15.81 6.31 -16.40
CA MET A 18 -15.64 4.86 -16.22
C MET A 18 -14.30 4.50 -15.58
N PRO A 19 -14.27 3.59 -14.58
CA PRO A 19 -13.04 3.23 -13.90
C PRO A 19 -12.09 2.46 -14.82
N ARG A 20 -10.78 2.73 -14.68
CA ARG A 20 -9.73 2.03 -15.42
C ARG A 20 -9.79 0.53 -15.13
N ARG A 21 -9.55 -0.32 -16.14
CA ARG A 21 -9.56 -1.78 -15.98
C ARG A 21 -8.22 -2.41 -16.32
N GLY A 22 -7.85 -3.44 -15.57
CA GLY A 22 -6.68 -4.27 -15.80
C GLY A 22 -6.87 -5.25 -16.96
N PRO A 23 -5.81 -5.96 -17.37
CA PRO A 23 -5.83 -6.89 -18.50
C PRO A 23 -6.79 -8.07 -18.31
N MET A 24 -7.14 -8.41 -17.07
CA MET A 24 -8.13 -9.44 -16.72
C MET A 24 -9.55 -8.88 -16.52
N GLY A 25 -9.74 -7.58 -16.75
CA GLY A 25 -11.03 -6.90 -16.55
C GLY A 25 -11.28 -6.39 -15.13
N ASP A 26 -10.34 -6.59 -14.20
CA ASP A 26 -10.40 -6.08 -12.83
C ASP A 26 -10.42 -4.56 -12.79
N VAL A 27 -11.17 -3.97 -11.85
CA VAL A 27 -11.21 -2.52 -11.64
C VAL A 27 -9.89 -2.07 -10.98
N ILE A 28 -9.21 -1.11 -11.60
CA ILE A 28 -8.02 -0.43 -11.06
C ILE A 28 -8.48 0.86 -10.38
N PRO A 29 -8.25 1.01 -9.05
CA PRO A 29 -8.54 2.26 -8.35
C PRO A 29 -7.79 3.43 -8.98
N SER A 30 -8.47 4.56 -9.13
CA SER A 30 -7.86 5.82 -9.59
C SER A 30 -7.87 6.81 -8.44
N ASP A 31 -6.84 7.66 -8.34
CA ASP A 31 -6.76 8.67 -7.27
C ASP A 31 -7.96 9.64 -7.30
N ASP A 32 -8.48 9.92 -8.50
CA ASP A 32 -9.64 10.80 -8.72
C ASP A 32 -11.00 10.11 -8.49
N ASP A 33 -11.03 8.78 -8.39
CA ASP A 33 -12.26 7.99 -8.15
C ASP A 33 -12.03 6.95 -7.04
N PRO A 34 -11.93 7.40 -5.77
CA PRO A 34 -11.82 6.49 -4.65
C PRO A 34 -13.12 5.69 -4.47
N ASP A 35 -12.98 4.37 -4.31
CA ASP A 35 -14.10 3.46 -4.09
C ASP A 35 -15.02 4.02 -3.00
N PRO A 36 -16.31 4.29 -3.31
CA PRO A 36 -17.24 4.88 -2.34
C PRO A 36 -17.43 4.01 -1.10
N ARG A 37 -17.18 2.71 -1.18
CA ARG A 37 -17.25 1.78 -0.04
C ARG A 37 -16.09 1.93 0.93
N THR A 38 -14.96 2.48 0.49
CA THR A 38 -13.77 2.73 1.32
C THR A 38 -13.50 4.22 1.50
N ARG A 39 -14.42 5.08 1.04
CA ARG A 39 -14.33 6.53 1.21
C ARG A 39 -14.45 6.84 2.71
N GLY A 40 -13.43 7.49 3.28
CA GLY A 40 -13.44 7.95 4.68
C GLY A 40 -12.77 7.02 5.69
N GLY A 41 -11.54 6.58 5.41
CA GLY A 41 -10.71 5.97 6.44
C GLY A 41 -10.52 6.90 7.65
N LYS A 42 -10.45 6.34 8.85
CA LYS A 42 -10.09 7.12 10.04
C LYS A 42 -8.66 7.67 9.88
N PRO A 43 -8.35 8.85 10.42
CA PRO A 43 -6.96 9.28 10.52
C PRO A 43 -6.17 8.26 11.32
N GLN A 44 -4.88 8.13 11.00
CA GLN A 44 -3.95 7.39 11.84
C GLN A 44 -3.95 8.00 13.25
N GLU A 45 -3.94 7.14 14.28
CA GLU A 45 -3.79 7.60 15.67
C GLU A 45 -2.43 8.29 15.88
N GLU A 46 -2.40 9.33 16.70
CA GLU A 46 -1.17 10.03 17.10
C GLU A 46 -0.21 9.04 17.79
N VAL A 47 1.10 9.26 17.66
CA VAL A 47 2.11 8.34 18.21
C VAL A 47 1.99 8.23 19.72
N GLU A 48 1.64 9.34 20.37
CA GLU A 48 1.50 9.51 21.81
C GLU A 48 0.27 8.78 22.38
N ASP A 49 -0.77 8.59 21.56
CA ASP A 49 -2.01 7.91 21.95
C ASP A 49 -1.94 6.39 21.79
N ARG A 50 -0.94 5.89 21.04
CA ARG A 50 -0.79 4.46 20.77
C ARG A 50 -0.29 3.72 22.01
N PRO A 51 -0.90 2.58 22.39
CA PRO A 51 -0.39 1.77 23.49
C PRO A 51 1.01 1.27 23.15
N ASN A 52 1.95 1.47 24.07
CA ASN A 52 3.32 1.03 23.89
C ASN A 52 3.38 -0.50 24.00
N VAL A 53 3.77 -1.17 22.92
CA VAL A 53 3.95 -2.63 22.88
C VAL A 53 5.42 -2.94 23.15
N GLY A 54 5.70 -3.79 24.13
CA GLY A 54 7.07 -4.19 24.47
C GLY A 54 7.79 -3.18 25.37
N THR A 55 7.25 -2.92 26.57
CA THR A 55 7.95 -2.17 27.62
C THR A 55 9.03 -3.00 28.34
N VAL A 56 9.26 -4.24 27.90
CA VAL A 56 10.23 -5.15 28.49
C VAL A 56 11.64 -4.78 28.04
N THR A 57 12.53 -4.72 29.02
CA THR A 57 13.97 -4.62 28.79
C THR A 57 14.55 -6.01 28.57
N PRO A 58 15.73 -6.15 27.93
CA PRO A 58 16.42 -7.42 27.87
C PRO A 58 16.56 -8.06 29.26
N GLU A 59 16.82 -7.28 30.31
CA GLU A 59 16.97 -7.73 31.69
C GLU A 59 15.74 -8.41 32.28
N ASP A 60 14.55 -8.10 31.76
CA ASP A 60 13.29 -8.74 32.19
C ASP A 60 13.16 -10.19 31.68
N TYR A 61 13.97 -10.57 30.69
CA TYR A 61 13.99 -11.94 30.18
C TYR A 61 14.89 -12.85 31.04
N PRO A 62 14.54 -14.15 31.16
CA PRO A 62 15.40 -15.15 31.77
C PRO A 62 16.84 -15.11 31.22
N ALA A 63 17.82 -15.36 32.09
CA ALA A 63 19.24 -15.27 31.72
C ALA A 63 19.63 -16.18 30.54
N ARG A 64 18.96 -17.34 30.41
CA ARG A 64 19.15 -18.25 29.29
C ARG A 64 18.69 -17.64 27.96
N ASP A 65 17.47 -17.14 27.93
CA ASP A 65 16.87 -16.51 26.74
C ASP A 65 17.68 -15.28 26.29
N ARG A 66 18.25 -14.53 27.25
CA ARG A 66 19.19 -13.43 26.98
C ARG A 66 20.52 -13.89 26.36
N ALA A 67 21.04 -15.04 26.76
CA ALA A 67 22.28 -15.55 26.22
C ALA A 67 22.07 -16.05 24.78
N ASP A 68 20.97 -16.76 24.54
CA ASP A 68 20.63 -17.37 23.26
C ASP A 68 20.23 -16.33 22.18
N SER A 69 19.90 -15.09 22.57
CA SER A 69 19.50 -14.02 21.66
C SER A 69 20.64 -13.10 21.20
N ARG A 70 21.87 -13.31 21.70
CA ARG A 70 23.04 -12.52 21.26
C ARG A 70 23.60 -13.09 19.95
N PRO A 71 23.81 -12.26 18.90
CA PRO A 71 24.50 -12.69 17.69
C PRO A 71 26.00 -12.94 17.96
N ASP A 72 26.58 -13.89 17.21
CA ASP A 72 28.01 -14.26 17.25
C ASP A 72 28.94 -13.15 16.70
#